data_AF-A0A7M3MTB2-F1
#
_entry.id   AF-A0A7M3MTB2-F1
#
_cell.length_a   1.000
_cell.length_b   1.000
_cell.length_c   1.000
_cell.angle_alpha   90.00
_cell.angle_beta   90.00
_cell.angle_gamma   90.00
#
_symmetry.space_group_name_H-M   'P 1'
#
loop_
_entity.id
_entity.type
_entity.pdbx_description
1 polymer ?
#
loop_
_entity_poly.entity_id
_entity_poly.type
_entity_poly.pdbx_seq_one_letter_code
_entity_poly.pdbx_strand_id
1 'polypeptide(L)'
;MTATPEPAEVTVLPEAGADEEAGLGYQQRLGAKLRAVRRARGLRLQDVEELSEGRFKAVVIGSYERGDRAISAHKLASLAAFYEVPVVELLPDEERSRRRSSENTLAVDLRRLREQSDDPELAPLLRLVRHVQWLRDDYNGQILSLRTDDLRTIAVSMGAPDDRLDAWLDERELLHR
;
A
#
# COMPACT_ATOMS: atom_id res chain seq x y z
N MET A 1 8.58 6.03 58.91
CA MET A 1 7.28 6.54 58.42
C MET A 1 7.51 7.16 57.06
N THR A 2 7.40 6.38 56.00
CA THR A 2 7.54 6.84 54.61
C THR A 2 6.22 6.53 53.92
N ALA A 3 5.47 7.57 53.60
CA ALA A 3 4.20 7.48 52.89
C ALA A 3 4.46 7.11 51.42
N THR A 4 3.89 6.00 50.98
CA THR A 4 3.77 5.65 49.56
C THR A 4 2.70 6.55 48.93
N PRO A 5 2.94 7.20 47.78
CA PRO A 5 1.89 7.96 47.11
C PRO A 5 0.87 7.01 46.45
N GLU A 6 -0.41 7.32 46.62
CA GLU A 6 -1.54 6.70 45.91
C GLU A 6 -1.36 6.83 44.38
N PRO A 7 -1.68 5.79 43.60
CA PRO A 7 -1.69 5.90 42.15
C PRO A 7 -2.87 6.77 41.71
N ALA A 8 -2.58 7.79 40.89
CA ALA A 8 -3.59 8.66 40.30
C ALA A 8 -4.58 7.85 39.47
N GLU A 9 -5.86 8.00 39.79
CA GLU A 9 -6.98 7.41 39.05
C GLU A 9 -7.08 8.11 37.68
N VAL A 10 -6.60 7.44 36.64
CA VAL A 10 -6.73 7.92 35.25
C VAL A 10 -8.16 7.65 34.81
N THR A 11 -9.02 8.65 34.94
CA THR A 11 -10.36 8.66 34.34
C THR A 11 -10.21 8.73 32.82
N VAL A 12 -10.29 7.58 32.15
CA VAL A 12 -10.41 7.50 30.70
C VAL A 12 -11.84 7.92 30.34
N LEU A 13 -12.01 9.11 29.79
CA LEU A 13 -13.26 9.55 29.17
C LEU A 13 -13.54 8.65 27.94
N PRO A 14 -14.80 8.28 27.65
CA PRO A 14 -15.10 7.38 26.55
C PRO A 14 -14.96 8.09 25.19
N GLU A 15 -13.95 7.72 24.40
CA GLU A 15 -13.78 8.10 22.98
C GLU A 15 -14.67 7.25 22.03
N ALA A 16 -15.83 6.78 22.50
CA ALA A 16 -16.61 5.74 21.82
C ALA A 16 -17.19 6.17 20.45
N GLY A 17 -17.33 7.47 20.17
CA GLY A 17 -17.97 7.98 18.94
C GLY A 17 -17.08 7.96 17.69
N ALA A 18 -15.77 8.17 17.84
CA ALA A 18 -14.85 8.26 16.70
C ALA A 18 -14.51 6.86 16.14
N ASP A 19 -14.35 5.87 17.02
CA ASP A 19 -14.04 4.49 16.65
C ASP A 19 -15.22 3.81 15.92
N GLU A 20 -16.46 4.14 16.27
CA GLU A 20 -17.66 3.62 15.61
C GLU A 20 -17.87 4.22 14.21
N GLU A 21 -17.72 5.54 14.03
CA GLU A 21 -17.80 6.18 12.71
C GLU A 21 -16.66 5.74 11.78
N ALA A 22 -15.43 5.64 12.30
CA ALA A 22 -14.30 5.09 11.56
C ALA A 22 -14.52 3.61 11.20
N GLY A 23 -15.09 2.83 12.12
CA GLY A 23 -15.48 1.43 11.92
C GLY A 23 -16.53 1.24 10.84
N LEU A 24 -17.56 2.10 10.79
CA LEU A 24 -18.58 2.09 9.72
C LEU A 24 -17.96 2.37 8.34
N GLY A 25 -17.08 3.38 8.27
CA GLY A 25 -16.34 3.69 7.04
C GLY A 25 -15.43 2.52 6.59
N TYR A 26 -14.81 1.83 7.54
CA TYR A 26 -13.98 0.66 7.26
C TYR A 26 -14.79 -0.48 6.63
N GLN A 27 -15.97 -0.81 7.17
CA GLN A 27 -16.83 -1.88 6.62
C GLN A 27 -17.28 -1.57 5.19
N GLN A 28 -17.60 -0.31 4.89
CA GLN A 28 -18.00 0.10 3.54
C GLN A 28 -16.85 0.00 2.54
N ARG A 29 -15.63 0.42 2.93
CA ARG A 29 -14.43 0.25 2.10
C ARG A 29 -14.10 -1.22 1.85
N LEU A 30 -14.23 -2.06 2.88
CA LEU A 30 -14.02 -3.50 2.78
C LEU A 30 -15.05 -4.14 1.85
N GLY A 31 -16.33 -3.78 2.03
CA GLY A 31 -17.42 -4.24 1.18
C GLY A 31 -17.22 -3.86 -0.29
N ALA A 32 -16.73 -2.64 -0.56
CA ALA A 32 -16.39 -2.19 -1.90
C ALA A 32 -15.25 -3.02 -2.53
N LYS A 33 -14.21 -3.37 -1.75
CA LYS A 33 -13.13 -4.26 -2.19
C LYS A 33 -13.63 -5.66 -2.53
N LEU A 34 -14.48 -6.23 -1.67
CA LEU A 34 -15.10 -7.53 -1.89
C LEU A 34 -15.91 -7.55 -3.20
N ARG A 35 -16.71 -6.50 -3.43
CA ARG A 35 -17.47 -6.33 -4.67
C ARG A 35 -16.57 -6.22 -5.90
N ALA A 36 -15.48 -5.47 -5.79
CA ALA A 36 -14.53 -5.29 -6.89
C ALA A 36 -13.88 -6.62 -7.29
N VAL A 37 -13.42 -7.41 -6.32
CA VAL A 37 -12.84 -8.74 -6.57
C VAL A 37 -13.86 -9.68 -7.22
N ARG A 38 -15.09 -9.75 -6.70
CA ARG A 38 -16.15 -10.58 -7.30
C ARG A 38 -16.41 -10.19 -8.76
N ARG A 39 -16.52 -8.89 -9.05
CA ARG A 39 -16.74 -8.39 -10.42
C ARG A 39 -15.56 -8.64 -11.34
N ALA A 40 -14.33 -8.54 -10.86
CA ALA A 40 -13.13 -8.86 -11.63
C ALA A 40 -13.08 -10.34 -12.04
N ARG A 41 -13.71 -11.22 -11.25
CA ARG A 41 -13.92 -12.63 -11.59
C ARG A 41 -15.14 -12.88 -12.50
N GLY A 42 -15.85 -11.84 -12.91
CA GLY A 42 -17.03 -11.93 -13.78
C GLY A 42 -18.28 -12.47 -13.08
N LEU A 43 -18.27 -12.62 -11.76
CA LEU A 43 -19.35 -13.28 -11.00
C LEU A 43 -20.44 -12.30 -10.58
N ARG A 44 -21.70 -12.69 -10.73
CA ARG A 44 -22.87 -12.09 -10.08
C ARG A 44 -23.01 -12.62 -8.65
N LEU A 45 -23.87 -12.00 -7.85
CA LEU A 45 -24.13 -12.49 -6.48
C LEU A 45 -24.75 -13.89 -6.48
N GLN A 46 -25.61 -14.19 -7.47
CA GLN A 46 -26.20 -15.52 -7.64
C GLN A 46 -25.15 -16.54 -8.03
N ASP A 47 -24.26 -16.22 -8.98
CA ASP A 47 -23.17 -17.10 -9.39
C ASP A 47 -22.27 -17.48 -8.19
N VAL A 48 -22.04 -16.57 -7.24
CA VAL A 48 -21.29 -16.88 -6.01
C VAL A 48 -22.03 -17.89 -5.14
N GLU A 49 -23.35 -17.79 -5.03
CA GLU A 49 -24.13 -18.76 -4.28
C GLU A 49 -24.13 -20.13 -4.97
N GLU A 50 -24.32 -20.17 -6.28
CA GLU A 50 -24.34 -21.40 -7.07
C GLU A 50 -22.98 -22.11 -7.06
N LEU A 51 -21.89 -21.40 -7.37
CA LEU A 51 -20.53 -21.96 -7.41
C LEU A 51 -19.99 -22.32 -6.03
N SER A 52 -20.54 -21.74 -4.96
CA SER A 52 -20.18 -22.11 -3.59
C SER A 52 -21.12 -23.17 -2.99
N GLU A 53 -22.01 -23.75 -3.80
CA GLU A 53 -23.00 -24.76 -3.38
C GLU A 53 -23.84 -24.28 -2.18
N GLY A 54 -24.22 -22.99 -2.18
CA GLY A 54 -25.02 -22.38 -1.13
C GLY A 54 -24.26 -21.98 0.14
N ARG A 55 -22.95 -22.25 0.22
CA ARG A 55 -22.10 -21.84 1.36
C ARG A 55 -22.06 -20.32 1.53
N PHE A 56 -22.14 -19.58 0.42
CA PHE A 56 -22.21 -18.12 0.40
C PHE A 56 -23.53 -17.65 -0.20
N LYS A 57 -24.50 -17.38 0.66
CA LYS A 57 -25.80 -16.82 0.25
C LYS A 57 -25.63 -15.45 -0.40
N ALA A 58 -26.23 -15.26 -1.58
CA ALA A 58 -26.16 -14.03 -2.38
C ALA A 58 -26.59 -12.80 -1.56
N VAL A 59 -27.67 -12.93 -0.78
CA VAL A 59 -28.18 -11.88 0.13
C VAL A 59 -27.15 -11.48 1.18
N VAL A 60 -26.45 -12.46 1.75
CA VAL A 60 -25.45 -12.24 2.80
C VAL A 60 -24.21 -11.54 2.23
N ILE A 61 -23.72 -12.00 1.07
CA ILE A 61 -22.61 -11.34 0.38
C ILE A 61 -22.98 -9.91 -0.01
N GLY A 62 -24.20 -9.69 -0.50
CA GLY A 62 -24.69 -8.36 -0.82
C GLY A 62 -24.68 -7.40 0.37
N SER A 63 -25.00 -7.89 1.57
CA SER A 63 -24.94 -7.10 2.81
C SER A 63 -23.50 -6.74 3.19
N TYR A 64 -22.55 -7.68 3.06
CA TYR A 64 -21.12 -7.39 3.26
C TYR A 64 -20.61 -6.36 2.24
N GLU A 65 -20.97 -6.50 0.97
CA GLU A 65 -20.50 -5.59 -0.09
C GLU A 65 -20.99 -4.15 0.08
N ARG A 66 -22.16 -3.95 0.70
CA ARG A 66 -22.68 -2.62 1.02
C ARG A 66 -22.14 -2.06 2.33
N GLY A 67 -21.50 -2.88 3.15
CA GLY A 67 -21.05 -2.50 4.49
C GLY A 67 -22.19 -2.44 5.52
N ASP A 68 -23.39 -2.96 5.20
CA ASP A 68 -24.53 -3.01 6.11
C ASP A 68 -24.31 -4.01 7.26
N ARG A 69 -23.36 -4.93 7.09
CA ARG A 69 -23.03 -5.98 8.05
C ARG A 69 -21.53 -6.16 8.14
N ALA A 70 -21.01 -6.22 9.36
CA ALA A 70 -19.63 -6.57 9.61
C ALA A 70 -19.33 -8.03 9.23
N ILE A 71 -18.14 -8.25 8.68
CA ILE A 71 -17.63 -9.58 8.33
C ILE A 71 -16.57 -10.02 9.33
N SER A 72 -16.62 -11.29 9.75
CA SER A 72 -15.57 -11.86 10.60
C SER A 72 -14.32 -12.18 9.79
N ALA A 73 -13.14 -12.13 10.43
CA ALA A 73 -11.87 -12.47 9.80
C ALA A 73 -11.88 -13.87 9.14
N HIS A 74 -12.46 -14.88 9.80
CA HIS A 74 -12.60 -16.23 9.24
C HIS A 74 -13.45 -16.26 7.97
N LYS A 75 -14.57 -15.52 7.93
CA LYS A 75 -15.43 -15.44 6.75
C LYS A 75 -14.75 -14.69 5.61
N LEU A 76 -14.00 -13.63 5.93
CA LEU A 76 -13.19 -12.88 4.97
C LEU A 76 -12.12 -13.79 4.32
N ALA A 77 -11.37 -14.55 5.12
CA ALA A 77 -10.39 -15.52 4.63
C ALA A 77 -11.04 -16.61 3.77
N SER A 78 -12.22 -17.09 4.17
CA SER A 78 -13.00 -18.07 3.40
C SER A 78 -13.45 -17.56 2.03
N LEU A 79 -13.78 -16.26 1.92
CA LEU A 79 -14.14 -15.61 0.66
C LEU A 79 -12.90 -15.33 -0.20
N ALA A 80 -11.78 -14.94 0.42
CA ALA A 80 -10.50 -14.76 -0.27
C ALA A 80 -10.06 -16.07 -0.96
N ALA A 81 -10.13 -17.19 -0.24
CA ALA A 81 -9.83 -18.51 -0.79
C ALA A 81 -10.76 -18.88 -1.94
N PHE A 82 -12.08 -18.61 -1.81
CA PHE A 82 -13.06 -18.89 -2.86
C PHE A 82 -12.85 -18.04 -4.12
N TYR A 83 -12.49 -16.77 -3.97
CA TYR A 83 -12.16 -15.90 -5.09
C TYR A 83 -10.71 -16.06 -5.57
N GLU A 84 -9.95 -16.99 -4.99
CA GLU A 84 -8.53 -17.25 -5.29
C GLU A 84 -7.68 -15.97 -5.25
N VAL A 85 -7.87 -15.15 -4.22
CA VAL A 85 -7.05 -13.95 -3.97
C VAL A 85 -6.44 -13.98 -2.57
N PRO A 86 -5.27 -13.36 -2.35
CA PRO A 86 -4.76 -13.14 -1.01
C PRO A 86 -5.75 -12.33 -0.15
N VAL A 87 -5.93 -12.69 1.12
CA VAL A 87 -6.87 -12.00 2.03
C VAL A 87 -6.57 -10.50 2.16
N VAL A 88 -5.31 -10.10 2.03
CA VAL A 88 -4.86 -8.70 2.04
C VAL A 88 -5.47 -7.88 0.89
N GLU A 89 -5.84 -8.50 -0.24
CA GLU A 89 -6.52 -7.81 -1.35
C GLU A 89 -7.95 -7.37 -1.00
N LEU A 90 -8.57 -8.03 -0.01
CA LEU A 90 -9.92 -7.73 0.45
C LEU A 90 -9.96 -6.66 1.55
N LEU A 91 -8.81 -6.36 2.16
CA LEU A 91 -8.73 -5.37 3.23
C LEU A 91 -8.82 -3.95 2.65
N PRO A 92 -9.47 -3.01 3.36
CA PRO A 92 -9.42 -1.59 3.03
C PRO A 92 -7.98 -1.11 2.93
N ASP A 93 -7.71 -0.35 1.86
CA ASP A 93 -6.41 0.23 1.56
C ASP A 93 -6.08 1.39 2.53
N GLU A 94 -6.11 1.21 3.86
CA GLU A 94 -5.55 2.22 4.78
C GLU A 94 -4.04 2.39 4.50
N GLU A 95 -3.35 1.27 4.22
CA GLU A 95 -1.92 1.24 3.88
C GLU A 95 -1.64 1.48 2.38
N ARG A 96 -2.56 1.06 1.50
CA ARG A 96 -2.37 1.20 0.05
C ARG A 96 -2.78 2.55 -0.49
N SER A 97 -3.64 3.31 0.20
CA SER A 97 -3.85 4.73 -0.11
C SER A 97 -2.61 5.55 0.25
N ARG A 98 -1.90 5.22 1.34
CA ARG A 98 -0.54 5.75 1.63
C ARG A 98 0.51 5.31 0.61
N ARG A 99 0.43 4.08 0.08
CA ARG A 99 1.38 3.56 -0.94
C ARG A 99 1.02 3.90 -2.39
N ARG A 100 -0.19 4.41 -2.66
CA ARG A 100 -0.66 4.86 -3.98
C ARG A 100 -0.84 6.37 -4.04
N SER A 101 -0.27 7.14 -3.10
CA SER A 101 0.09 8.49 -3.47
C SER A 101 1.08 8.35 -4.63
N SER A 102 0.63 8.74 -5.81
CA SER A 102 1.46 9.09 -6.97
C SER A 102 2.33 10.33 -6.67
N GLU A 103 2.77 10.48 -5.42
CA GLU A 103 3.60 11.55 -4.86
C GLU A 103 4.91 10.99 -4.27
N ASN A 104 5.10 9.66 -4.22
CA ASN A 104 6.30 9.02 -3.66
C ASN A 104 7.08 8.20 -4.69
N THR A 105 7.09 8.67 -5.94
CA THR A 105 7.98 8.16 -6.99
C THR A 105 8.71 9.33 -7.62
N LEU A 106 10.01 9.20 -7.81
CA LEU A 106 10.85 10.17 -8.51
C LEU A 106 11.20 9.64 -9.90
N ALA A 107 11.04 10.49 -10.91
CA ALA A 107 11.44 10.20 -12.28
C ALA A 107 12.91 10.57 -12.46
N VAL A 108 13.77 9.59 -12.69
CA VAL A 108 15.21 9.80 -12.91
C VAL A 108 15.49 9.90 -14.40
N ASP A 109 16.16 10.97 -14.84
CA ASP A 109 16.64 11.12 -16.22
C ASP A 109 17.89 10.25 -16.42
N LEU A 110 17.72 9.17 -17.18
CA LEU A 110 18.77 8.19 -17.45
C LEU A 110 19.83 8.71 -18.44
N ARG A 111 19.57 9.78 -19.18
CA ARG A 111 20.57 10.41 -20.05
C ARG A 111 21.58 11.16 -19.19
N ARG A 112 21.10 12.03 -18.31
CA ARG A 112 21.96 12.79 -17.38
C ARG A 112 22.71 11.88 -16.41
N LEU A 113 22.06 10.81 -15.95
CA LEU A 113 22.71 9.80 -15.12
C LEU A 113 23.87 9.08 -15.84
N ARG A 114 23.75 8.83 -17.15
CA ARG A 114 24.83 8.23 -17.96
C ARG A 114 25.95 9.23 -18.24
N GLU A 115 25.63 10.50 -18.44
CA GLU A 115 26.63 11.57 -18.64
C GLU A 115 27.52 11.74 -17.39
N GLN A 116 26.97 11.47 -16.21
CA GLN A 116 27.68 11.55 -14.92
C GLN A 116 28.16 10.18 -14.41
N SER A 117 28.27 9.16 -15.27
CA SER A 117 28.52 7.78 -14.81
C SER A 117 29.86 7.55 -14.13
N ASP A 118 30.81 8.46 -14.33
CA ASP A 118 32.15 8.39 -13.75
C ASP A 118 32.21 8.90 -12.30
N ASP A 119 31.12 9.49 -11.79
CA ASP A 119 31.03 9.94 -10.41
C ASP A 119 30.86 8.73 -9.44
N PRO A 120 31.82 8.49 -8.52
CA PRO A 120 31.72 7.41 -7.55
C PRO A 120 30.51 7.51 -6.63
N GLU A 121 30.00 8.72 -6.35
CA GLU A 121 28.82 8.95 -5.52
C GLU A 121 27.55 8.38 -6.18
N LEU A 122 27.50 8.33 -7.51
CA LEU A 122 26.38 7.80 -8.29
C LEU A 122 26.44 6.28 -8.50
N ALA A 123 27.54 5.62 -8.13
CA ALA A 123 27.73 4.19 -8.36
C ALA A 123 26.61 3.32 -7.75
N PRO A 124 26.09 3.58 -6.54
CA PRO A 124 24.93 2.85 -6.01
C PRO A 124 23.65 3.05 -6.83
N LEU A 125 23.35 4.28 -7.25
CA LEU A 125 22.18 4.58 -8.07
C LEU A 125 22.26 3.91 -9.45
N LEU A 126 23.44 3.93 -10.09
CA LEU A 126 23.69 3.26 -11.36
C LEU A 126 23.45 1.74 -11.28
N ARG A 127 23.86 1.11 -10.16
CA ARG A 127 23.61 -0.31 -9.93
C ARG A 127 22.12 -0.62 -9.79
N LEU A 128 21.37 0.21 -9.05
CA LEU A 128 19.91 0.04 -8.94
C LEU A 128 19.23 0.19 -10.29
N VAL A 129 19.53 1.26 -11.02
CA VAL A 129 18.92 1.52 -12.34
C VAL A 129 19.12 0.32 -13.25
N ARG A 130 20.36 -0.19 -13.38
CA ARG A 130 20.65 -1.39 -14.19
C ARG A 130 19.85 -2.61 -13.74
N HIS A 131 19.73 -2.81 -12.42
CA HIS A 131 18.95 -3.92 -11.88
C HIS A 131 17.45 -3.80 -12.22
N VAL A 132 16.88 -2.60 -12.08
CA VAL A 132 15.47 -2.33 -12.40
C VAL A 132 15.21 -2.46 -13.91
N GLN A 133 16.11 -1.97 -14.75
CA GLN A 133 16.01 -2.12 -16.21
C GLN A 133 16.03 -3.61 -16.61
N TRP A 134 16.91 -4.41 -16.00
CA TRP A 134 16.97 -5.85 -16.24
C TRP A 134 15.67 -6.56 -15.83
N LEU A 135 15.10 -6.23 -14.67
CA LEU A 135 13.83 -6.81 -14.21
C LEU A 135 12.64 -6.44 -15.10
N ARG A 136 12.69 -5.28 -15.76
CA ARG A 136 11.59 -4.75 -16.59
C ARG A 136 11.75 -5.02 -18.08
N ASP A 137 12.88 -5.60 -18.49
CA ASP A 137 13.28 -5.67 -19.91
C ASP A 137 13.27 -4.28 -20.60
N ASP A 138 13.58 -3.21 -19.83
CA ASP A 138 13.47 -1.82 -20.25
C ASP A 138 14.86 -1.16 -20.34
N TYR A 139 15.57 -1.45 -21.42
CA TYR A 139 16.91 -0.92 -21.68
C TYR A 139 16.91 0.37 -22.50
N ASN A 140 15.79 0.70 -23.14
CA ASN A 140 15.66 1.85 -24.04
C ASN A 140 15.02 3.08 -23.37
N GLY A 141 14.54 2.95 -22.13
CA GLY A 141 14.02 4.07 -21.35
C GLY A 141 15.03 5.21 -21.22
N GLN A 142 14.56 6.44 -21.43
CA GLN A 142 15.31 7.66 -21.12
C GLN A 142 14.98 8.19 -19.72
N ILE A 143 13.86 7.75 -19.16
CA ILE A 143 13.35 8.16 -17.87
C ILE A 143 12.94 6.89 -17.14
N LEU A 144 13.30 6.79 -15.85
CA LEU A 144 12.91 5.67 -15.01
C LEU A 144 12.25 6.18 -13.74
N SER A 145 10.98 5.86 -13.55
CA SER A 145 10.29 6.11 -12.28
C SER A 145 10.68 5.07 -11.24
N LEU A 146 11.28 5.55 -10.15
CA LEU A 146 11.69 4.78 -8.98
C LEU A 146 10.88 5.22 -7.77
N ARG A 147 10.63 4.31 -6.83
CA ARG A 147 9.95 4.65 -5.57
C ARG A 147 10.92 5.43 -4.68
N THR A 148 10.40 6.43 -3.97
CA THR A 148 11.20 7.21 -3.02
C THR A 148 11.79 6.31 -1.91
N ASP A 149 11.07 5.27 -1.49
CA ASP A 149 11.57 4.32 -0.47
C ASP A 149 12.79 3.53 -0.96
N ASP A 150 12.79 3.10 -2.23
CA ASP A 150 13.95 2.42 -2.84
C ASP A 150 15.14 3.40 -2.94
N LEU A 151 14.86 4.65 -3.26
CA LEU A 151 15.86 5.72 -3.31
C LEU A 151 16.43 6.04 -1.92
N ARG A 152 15.60 6.13 -0.87
CA ARG A 152 16.04 6.29 0.52
C ARG A 152 16.95 5.15 0.96
N THR A 153 16.64 3.91 0.57
CA THR A 153 17.49 2.75 0.85
C THR A 153 18.89 2.90 0.24
N ILE A 154 19.00 3.59 -0.90
CA ILE A 154 20.27 3.85 -1.58
C ILE A 154 20.99 5.10 -1.05
N ALA A 155 20.27 6.10 -0.53
CA ALA A 155 20.86 7.25 0.16
C ALA A 155 21.84 6.80 1.25
N VAL A 156 21.44 5.81 2.05
CA VAL A 156 22.28 5.17 3.07
C VAL A 156 23.59 4.63 2.46
N SER A 157 23.52 4.02 1.28
CA SER A 157 24.69 3.49 0.56
C SER A 157 25.56 4.56 -0.10
N MET A 158 25.00 5.75 -0.37
CA MET A 158 25.69 6.91 -0.94
C MET A 158 26.28 7.82 0.15
N GLY A 159 26.00 7.57 1.43
CA GLY A 159 26.42 8.44 2.54
C GLY A 159 25.69 9.79 2.58
N ALA A 160 24.59 9.92 1.84
CA ALA A 160 23.74 11.11 1.86
C ALA A 160 22.74 11.00 3.02
N PRO A 161 22.42 12.12 3.71
CA PRO A 161 21.39 12.10 4.74
C PRO A 161 20.02 11.80 4.10
N ASP A 162 19.32 10.81 4.66
CA ASP A 162 18.09 10.18 4.14
C ASP A 162 16.95 11.18 3.81
N ASP A 163 16.98 12.38 4.40
CA ASP A 163 16.00 13.45 4.26
C ASP A 163 16.25 14.41 3.09
N ARG A 164 17.35 14.26 2.33
CA ARG A 164 17.73 15.20 1.26
C ARG A 164 18.01 14.56 -0.10
N LEU A 165 17.70 13.29 -0.31
CA LEU A 165 18.05 12.64 -1.58
C LEU A 165 17.32 13.24 -2.79
N ASP A 166 16.08 13.67 -2.62
CA ASP A 166 15.33 14.41 -3.64
C ASP A 166 16.04 15.72 -4.01
N ALA A 167 16.41 16.53 -3.03
CA ALA A 167 17.19 17.76 -3.23
C ALA A 167 18.55 17.48 -3.87
N TRP A 168 19.25 16.43 -3.43
CA TRP A 168 20.56 16.04 -3.96
C TRP A 168 20.47 15.58 -5.43
N LEU A 169 19.42 14.84 -5.79
CA LEU A 169 19.17 14.45 -7.19
C LEU A 169 18.75 15.65 -8.05
N ASP A 170 17.99 16.59 -7.48
CA ASP A 170 17.56 17.83 -8.15
C ASP A 170 18.75 18.77 -8.41
N GLU A 171 19.63 18.96 -7.42
CA GLU A 171 20.88 19.75 -7.53
C GLU A 171 21.81 19.22 -8.63
N ARG A 172 21.82 17.89 -8.83
CA ARG A 172 22.59 17.22 -9.90
C ARG A 172 21.83 17.11 -11.21
N GLU A 173 20.65 17.74 -11.29
CA GLU A 173 19.77 17.78 -12.44
C GLU A 173 19.29 16.39 -12.91
N LEU A 174 19.33 15.38 -12.05
CA LEU A 174 19.01 13.99 -12.37
C LEU A 174 17.51 13.69 -12.34
N LEU A 175 16.69 14.61 -11.85
CA LEU A 175 15.23 14.47 -11.84
C LEU A 175 14.63 14.98 -13.16
N HIS A 176 13.69 14.21 -13.70
CA HIS A 176 12.85 14.62 -14.81
C HIS A 176 11.60 15.33 -14.26
N ARG A 177 11.42 16.61 -14.62
CA ARG A 177 10.23 17.42 -14.30
C ARG A 177 9.32 17.54 -15.52
#